data_AF-A0A7S1PJK4-F1
#
_entry.id   AF-A0A7S1PJK4-F1
#
_cell.length_a   1.000
_cell.length_b   1.000
_cell.length_c   1.000
_cell.angle_alpha   90.00
_cell.angle_beta   90.00
_cell.angle_gamma   90.00
#
_symmetry.space_group_name_H-M   'P 1'
#
loop_
_entity.id
_entity.type
_entity.pdbx_description
1 polymer ?
#
loop_
_entity_poly.entity_id
_entity_poly.type
_entity_poly.pdbx_seq_one_letter_code
_entity_poly.pdbx_strand_id
1 'polypeptide(L)'
;LKEPLNTTFEWNSFFNVIKQFRYQTQATQSRGSHAIVEVILDLISNVAENFPASRPLFIQSSQWDILDSLFGFADQPKISTELMGKVFTTVASFVYDQSVAFNVWNRLEHHQVLVTQRQSIISGGIRHQFTKVETSDKYYPETIGFLKLLAKLIHYVIPADLGIETRADVPPGVAPHLDFVLKVVFNHFDAREYNVEAQKWEITSICLSIFHDILHNYTIQAVDFQNQSVNVQTEGSTQGGPRMRTIMRDSHPGFQLMLSLLNLEDQSFTKNLLKIVCKHSTIKSLEENRYASQQQQSFYGSQKPHSIARHQSQGSSLLEKSILYSLKILTIMLERQDEFRGQGAGQARLQQAKLRPPEDLIKGDHIVRIAEFIAYSHLADIRLYAVKLLALVSQINRHVV
;
A
#
# COMPACT_ATOMS: atom_id res chain seq x y z
N LEU A 1 -7.30 -35.97 28.81
CA LEU A 1 -5.93 -35.41 28.67
C LEU A 1 -4.90 -36.46 29.06
N LYS A 2 -4.71 -37.48 28.22
CA LYS A 2 -3.69 -38.52 28.37
C LYS A 2 -3.38 -39.09 26.99
N GLU A 3 -2.66 -38.30 26.20
CA GLU A 3 -1.70 -38.80 25.22
C GLU A 3 -0.48 -37.87 25.31
N PRO A 4 0.75 -38.41 25.33
CA PRO A 4 1.93 -37.58 25.22
C PRO A 4 1.90 -36.90 23.84
N LEU A 5 2.16 -35.59 23.80
CA LEU A 5 2.41 -34.82 22.57
C LEU A 5 3.65 -35.39 21.87
N ASN A 6 3.49 -36.51 21.18
CA ASN A 6 4.50 -37.13 20.32
C ASN A 6 4.32 -36.65 18.88
N THR A 7 3.83 -35.42 18.70
CA THR A 7 3.78 -34.74 17.42
C THR A 7 5.03 -33.91 17.29
N THR A 8 5.99 -34.37 16.50
CA THR A 8 7.04 -33.50 15.97
C THR A 8 6.38 -32.26 15.34
N PHE A 9 6.83 -31.06 15.74
CA PHE A 9 6.35 -29.80 15.17
C PHE A 9 6.88 -29.68 13.73
N GLU A 10 6.16 -30.28 12.80
CA GLU A 10 6.48 -30.31 11.38
C GLU A 10 5.64 -29.29 10.60
N TRP A 11 6.17 -28.85 9.45
CA TRP A 11 5.45 -27.96 8.53
C TRP A 11 4.07 -28.50 8.13
N ASN A 12 3.96 -29.82 7.93
CA ASN A 12 2.68 -30.48 7.67
C ASN A 12 1.63 -30.19 8.75
N SER A 13 2.01 -30.25 10.02
CA SER A 13 1.12 -29.97 11.14
C SER A 13 0.67 -28.51 11.13
N PHE A 14 1.58 -27.57 10.88
CA PHE A 14 1.25 -26.14 10.82
C PHE A 14 0.29 -25.81 9.68
N PHE A 15 0.57 -26.28 8.46
CA PHE A 15 -0.31 -26.04 7.31
C PHE A 15 -1.67 -26.73 7.45
N ASN A 16 -1.71 -27.92 8.06
CA ASN A 16 -2.98 -28.59 8.36
C ASN A 16 -3.81 -27.81 9.37
N VAL A 17 -3.21 -27.18 10.39
CA VAL A 17 -3.94 -26.31 11.33
C VAL A 17 -4.57 -25.12 10.60
N ILE A 18 -3.84 -24.47 9.69
CA ILE A 18 -4.38 -23.36 8.87
C ILE A 18 -5.56 -23.83 8.02
N LYS A 19 -5.42 -24.98 7.34
CA LYS A 19 -6.51 -25.57 6.53
C LYS A 19 -7.73 -25.92 7.39
N GLN A 20 -7.53 -26.60 8.50
CA GLN A 20 -8.61 -26.99 9.40
C GLN A 20 -9.35 -25.77 9.95
N PHE A 21 -8.62 -24.71 10.31
CA PHE A 21 -9.23 -23.46 10.77
C PHE A 21 -10.15 -22.85 9.69
N ARG A 22 -9.76 -22.91 8.41
CA ARG A 22 -10.61 -22.48 7.29
C ARG A 22 -11.91 -23.29 7.19
N TYR A 23 -11.93 -24.57 7.57
CA TYR A 23 -13.15 -25.39 7.52
C TYR A 23 -13.98 -25.35 8.82
N GLN A 24 -13.44 -24.78 9.90
CA GLN A 24 -14.17 -24.63 11.16
C GLN A 24 -15.35 -23.66 11.00
N THR A 25 -16.50 -24.05 11.52
CA THR A 25 -17.68 -23.17 11.56
C THR A 25 -17.50 -22.09 12.64
N GLN A 26 -18.16 -20.94 12.47
CA GLN A 26 -18.04 -19.80 13.39
C GLN A 26 -18.30 -20.16 14.86
N ALA A 27 -19.15 -21.14 15.15
CA ALA A 27 -19.45 -21.58 16.51
C ALA A 27 -18.29 -22.30 17.20
N THR A 28 -17.31 -22.79 16.43
CA THR A 28 -16.17 -23.58 16.91
C THR A 28 -14.86 -22.79 16.98
N GLN A 29 -14.83 -21.59 16.40
CA GLN A 29 -13.66 -20.71 16.44
C GLN A 29 -13.57 -20.03 17.81
N SER A 30 -12.57 -20.43 18.60
CA SER A 30 -12.26 -19.81 19.88
C SER A 30 -11.19 -18.74 19.73
N ARG A 31 -11.11 -17.77 20.66
CA ARG A 31 -10.01 -16.79 20.72
C ARG A 31 -8.63 -17.47 20.78
N GLY A 32 -8.55 -18.64 21.42
CA GLY A 32 -7.31 -19.45 21.45
C GLY A 32 -6.94 -20.01 20.08
N SER A 33 -7.94 -20.42 19.28
CA SER A 33 -7.72 -20.91 17.92
C SER A 33 -7.15 -19.83 17.01
N HIS A 34 -7.64 -18.58 17.11
CA HIS A 34 -7.08 -17.45 16.36
C HIS A 34 -5.62 -17.21 16.73
N ALA A 35 -5.30 -17.11 18.03
CA ALA A 35 -3.94 -16.86 18.50
C ALA A 35 -2.94 -17.92 18.02
N ILE A 36 -3.34 -19.20 17.95
CA ILE A 36 -2.48 -20.27 17.43
C ILE A 36 -2.20 -20.07 15.94
N VAL A 37 -3.23 -19.79 15.14
CA VAL A 37 -3.05 -19.54 13.70
C VAL A 37 -2.17 -18.32 13.48
N GLU A 38 -2.40 -17.24 14.24
CA GLU A 38 -1.60 -16.02 14.18
C GLU A 38 -0.11 -16.28 14.46
N VAL A 39 0.22 -17.08 15.49
CA VAL A 39 1.61 -17.44 15.81
C VAL A 39 2.25 -18.30 14.71
N ILE A 40 1.47 -19.23 14.14
CA ILE A 40 1.93 -20.04 13.01
C ILE A 40 2.23 -19.17 11.79
N LEU A 41 1.36 -18.21 11.47
CA LEU A 41 1.56 -17.26 10.39
C LEU A 41 2.82 -16.40 10.60
N ASP A 42 3.03 -15.89 11.82
CA ASP A 42 4.23 -15.14 12.16
C ASP A 42 5.51 -15.99 11.97
N LEU A 43 5.48 -17.26 12.39
CA LEU A 43 6.60 -18.19 12.20
C LEU A 43 6.89 -18.43 10.72
N ILE A 44 5.84 -18.71 9.93
CA ILE A 44 5.95 -18.94 8.48
C ILE A 44 6.52 -17.69 7.79
N SER A 45 5.96 -16.51 8.08
CA SER A 45 6.40 -15.23 7.52
C SER A 45 7.86 -14.95 7.87
N ASN A 46 8.24 -15.14 9.14
CA ASN A 46 9.61 -14.91 9.59
C ASN A 46 10.62 -15.88 8.93
N VAL A 47 10.25 -17.15 8.74
CA VAL A 47 11.10 -18.11 8.03
C VAL A 47 11.21 -17.75 6.55
N ALA A 48 10.11 -17.40 5.89
CA ALA A 48 10.12 -16.95 4.50
C ALA A 48 10.92 -15.67 4.28
N GLU A 49 10.91 -14.72 5.21
CA GLU A 49 11.69 -13.48 5.13
C GLU A 49 13.19 -13.74 5.30
N ASN A 50 13.58 -14.49 6.33
CA ASN A 50 14.99 -14.71 6.68
C ASN A 50 15.68 -15.81 5.86
N PHE A 51 14.91 -16.77 5.32
CA PHE A 51 15.43 -17.88 4.53
C PHE A 51 14.74 -17.92 3.16
N PRO A 52 15.18 -17.11 2.17
CA PRO A 52 14.51 -17.01 0.87
C PRO A 52 14.33 -18.36 0.14
N ALA A 53 15.21 -19.32 0.38
CA ALA A 53 15.13 -20.67 -0.17
C ALA A 53 13.88 -21.46 0.30
N SER A 54 13.24 -21.07 1.40
CA SER A 54 12.03 -21.75 1.90
C SER A 54 10.77 -21.36 1.11
N ARG A 55 10.73 -20.18 0.49
CA ARG A 55 9.55 -19.68 -0.24
C ARG A 55 9.09 -20.60 -1.37
N PRO A 56 9.96 -21.05 -2.30
CA PRO A 56 9.53 -21.99 -3.33
C PRO A 56 9.05 -23.31 -2.73
N LEU A 57 9.69 -23.81 -1.66
CA LEU A 57 9.26 -25.04 -0.98
C LEU A 57 7.84 -24.91 -0.41
N PHE A 58 7.53 -23.77 0.19
CA PHE A 58 6.19 -23.49 0.72
C PHE A 58 5.13 -23.35 -0.37
N ILE A 59 5.43 -22.65 -1.46
CA ILE A 59 4.46 -22.35 -2.52
C ILE A 59 4.22 -23.53 -3.46
N GLN A 60 5.27 -24.27 -3.82
CA GLN A 60 5.19 -25.33 -4.84
C GLN A 60 4.60 -26.64 -4.30
N SER A 61 4.50 -26.78 -2.96
CA SER A 61 3.89 -27.94 -2.35
C SER A 61 2.38 -27.97 -2.59
N SER A 62 1.94 -28.81 -3.52
CA SER A 62 0.52 -29.07 -3.80
C SER A 62 -0.23 -29.64 -2.59
N GLN A 63 0.48 -30.33 -1.69
CA GLN A 63 -0.08 -30.82 -0.44
C GLN A 63 -0.51 -29.66 0.48
N TRP A 64 0.27 -28.58 0.52
CA TRP A 64 0.00 -27.45 1.40
C TRP A 64 -0.92 -26.43 0.78
N ASP A 65 -0.80 -26.18 -0.52
CA ASP A 65 -1.65 -25.24 -1.26
C ASP A 65 -1.93 -23.96 -0.45
N ILE A 66 -0.83 -23.38 0.04
CA ILE A 66 -0.88 -22.40 1.12
C ILE A 66 -1.56 -21.10 0.68
N LEU A 67 -1.36 -20.70 -0.59
CA LEU A 67 -1.96 -19.49 -1.12
C LEU A 67 -3.49 -19.61 -1.17
N ASP A 68 -4.03 -20.71 -1.69
CA ASP A 68 -5.48 -20.99 -1.65
C ASP A 68 -6.02 -21.00 -0.22
N SER A 69 -5.26 -21.59 0.70
CA SER A 69 -5.65 -21.66 2.11
C SER A 69 -5.72 -20.27 2.75
N LEU A 70 -4.72 -19.42 2.51
CA LEU A 70 -4.62 -18.06 3.04
C LEU A 70 -5.63 -17.10 2.42
N PHE A 71 -5.83 -17.15 1.10
CA PHE A 71 -6.82 -16.29 0.45
C PHE A 71 -8.26 -16.69 0.78
N GLY A 72 -8.50 -17.99 1.02
CA GLY A 72 -9.79 -18.49 1.47
C GLY A 72 -10.28 -17.96 2.82
N PHE A 73 -9.43 -17.29 3.62
CA PHE A 73 -9.87 -16.57 4.80
C PHE A 73 -10.72 -15.33 4.44
N ALA A 74 -10.48 -14.70 3.28
CA ALA A 74 -11.24 -13.54 2.83
C ALA A 74 -12.71 -13.88 2.52
N ASP A 75 -13.00 -15.13 2.20
CA ASP A 75 -14.36 -15.61 1.93
C ASP A 75 -15.17 -15.84 3.22
N GLN A 76 -14.54 -15.76 4.40
CA GLN A 76 -15.19 -16.06 5.67
C GLN A 76 -15.85 -14.81 6.30
N PRO A 77 -17.08 -14.91 6.84
CA PRO A 77 -17.83 -13.72 7.27
C PRO A 77 -17.33 -13.00 8.54
N LYS A 78 -16.40 -13.59 9.31
CA LYS A 78 -16.04 -13.11 10.67
C LYS A 78 -14.57 -13.35 11.06
N ILE A 79 -13.63 -13.13 10.15
CA ILE A 79 -12.20 -13.15 10.54
C ILE A 79 -11.85 -11.84 11.24
N SER A 80 -11.05 -11.91 12.31
CA SER A 80 -10.53 -10.72 12.98
C SER A 80 -9.58 -9.94 12.08
N THR A 81 -9.59 -8.61 12.17
CA THR A 81 -8.74 -7.75 11.36
C THR A 81 -7.25 -8.01 11.64
N GLU A 82 -6.89 -8.40 12.87
CA GLU A 82 -5.53 -8.83 13.22
C GLU A 82 -5.08 -10.07 12.45
N LEU A 83 -5.94 -11.10 12.39
CA LEU A 83 -5.63 -12.34 11.70
C LEU A 83 -5.52 -12.10 10.19
N MET A 84 -6.45 -11.34 9.59
CA MET A 84 -6.33 -10.96 8.17
C MET A 84 -5.06 -10.13 7.90
N GLY A 85 -4.69 -9.21 8.79
CA GLY A 85 -3.45 -8.47 8.69
C GLY A 85 -2.21 -9.37 8.64
N LYS A 86 -2.18 -10.42 9.48
CA LYS A 86 -1.12 -11.44 9.45
C LYS A 86 -1.17 -12.31 8.22
N VAL A 87 -2.35 -12.68 7.73
CA VAL A 87 -2.53 -13.40 6.47
C VAL A 87 -1.88 -12.61 5.33
N PHE A 88 -2.23 -11.32 5.16
CA PHE A 88 -1.65 -10.51 4.08
C PHE A 88 -0.15 -10.31 4.22
N THR A 89 0.34 -10.12 5.45
CA THR A 89 1.80 -10.02 5.70
C THR A 89 2.52 -11.34 5.35
N THR A 90 1.94 -12.48 5.70
CA THR A 90 2.48 -13.80 5.36
C THR A 90 2.49 -14.01 3.85
N VAL A 91 1.41 -13.66 3.14
CA VAL A 91 1.38 -13.72 1.67
C VAL A 91 2.46 -12.81 1.08
N ALA A 92 2.68 -11.62 1.63
CA ALA A 92 3.73 -10.71 1.16
C ALA A 92 5.14 -11.34 1.30
N SER A 93 5.39 -12.09 2.38
CA SER A 93 6.67 -12.80 2.60
C SER A 93 6.96 -13.87 1.54
N PHE A 94 5.91 -14.40 0.90
CA PHE A 94 6.02 -15.42 -0.13
C PHE A 94 6.29 -14.86 -1.53
N VAL A 95 6.07 -13.56 -1.79
CA VAL A 95 6.27 -13.00 -3.13
C VAL A 95 7.77 -12.82 -3.41
N TYR A 96 8.36 -13.74 -4.18
CA TYR A 96 9.79 -13.71 -4.53
C TYR A 96 10.09 -13.55 -6.01
N ASP A 97 9.11 -13.73 -6.89
CA ASP A 97 9.26 -13.54 -8.34
C ASP A 97 7.97 -13.03 -8.99
N GLN A 98 8.06 -12.78 -10.31
CA GLN A 98 6.95 -12.30 -11.13
C GLN A 98 5.79 -13.30 -11.23
N SER A 99 6.07 -14.60 -11.22
CA SER A 99 5.04 -15.64 -11.37
C SER A 99 4.15 -15.70 -10.13
N VAL A 100 4.78 -15.69 -8.95
CA VAL A 100 4.07 -15.63 -7.67
C VAL A 100 3.30 -14.33 -7.55
N ALA A 101 3.89 -13.18 -7.92
CA ALA A 101 3.19 -11.90 -7.89
C ALA A 101 1.93 -11.90 -8.77
N PHE A 102 2.02 -12.44 -10.00
CA PHE A 102 0.88 -12.58 -10.90
C PHE A 102 -0.22 -13.48 -10.30
N ASN A 103 0.16 -14.60 -9.70
CA ASN A 103 -0.76 -15.52 -9.02
C ASN A 103 -1.49 -14.82 -7.87
N VAL A 104 -0.76 -14.07 -7.04
CA VAL A 104 -1.32 -13.30 -5.92
C VAL A 104 -2.26 -12.20 -6.40
N TRP A 105 -1.94 -11.48 -7.47
CA TRP A 105 -2.86 -10.50 -8.08
C TRP A 105 -4.18 -11.13 -8.52
N ASN A 106 -4.11 -12.27 -9.21
CA ASN A 106 -5.32 -12.97 -9.66
C ASN A 106 -6.16 -13.47 -8.49
N ARG A 107 -5.53 -13.91 -7.39
CA ARG A 107 -6.24 -14.33 -6.18
C ARG A 107 -6.89 -13.16 -5.45
N LEU A 108 -6.22 -12.00 -5.37
CA LEU A 108 -6.81 -10.77 -4.82
C LEU A 108 -8.12 -10.42 -5.56
N GLU A 109 -8.10 -10.53 -6.89
CA GLU A 109 -9.28 -10.29 -7.73
C GLU A 109 -10.33 -11.40 -7.58
N HIS A 110 -9.92 -12.67 -7.60
CA HIS A 110 -10.83 -13.81 -7.49
C HIS A 110 -11.61 -13.80 -6.18
N HIS A 111 -10.92 -13.59 -5.05
CA HIS A 111 -11.53 -13.53 -3.72
C HIS A 111 -12.17 -12.18 -3.40
N GLN A 112 -12.14 -11.22 -4.35
CA GLN A 112 -12.70 -9.88 -4.16
C GLN A 112 -12.25 -9.23 -2.84
N VAL A 113 -10.97 -9.43 -2.46
CA VAL A 113 -10.37 -8.89 -1.22
C VAL A 113 -10.60 -7.38 -1.16
N LEU A 114 -10.31 -6.71 -2.28
CA LEU A 114 -10.91 -5.44 -2.60
C LEU A 114 -12.10 -5.70 -3.53
N VAL A 115 -13.29 -5.30 -3.12
CA VAL A 115 -14.49 -5.47 -3.95
C VAL A 115 -14.41 -4.55 -5.17
N THR A 116 -14.25 -5.15 -6.34
CA THR A 116 -14.16 -4.47 -7.65
C THR A 116 -15.40 -4.70 -8.51
N GLN A 117 -16.24 -5.67 -8.16
CA GLN A 117 -17.46 -6.03 -8.88
C GLN A 117 -18.71 -5.40 -8.24
N ARG A 118 -19.52 -4.67 -9.03
CA ARG A 118 -20.77 -4.05 -8.54
C ARG A 118 -21.87 -5.06 -8.18
N GLN A 119 -21.91 -6.21 -8.85
CA GLN A 119 -22.90 -7.26 -8.62
C GLN A 119 -22.52 -8.22 -7.48
N SER A 120 -21.39 -7.99 -6.82
CA SER A 120 -21.04 -8.76 -5.64
C SER A 120 -22.09 -8.51 -4.55
N ILE A 121 -22.88 -9.53 -4.24
CA ILE A 121 -23.82 -9.56 -3.10
C ILE A 121 -23.04 -9.38 -1.77
N ILE A 122 -21.71 -9.54 -1.82
CA ILE A 122 -20.80 -9.36 -0.71
C ILE A 122 -20.68 -7.86 -0.40
N SER A 123 -21.50 -7.41 0.55
CA SER A 123 -21.27 -6.18 1.29
C SER A 123 -20.03 -6.40 2.18
N GLY A 124 -18.82 -6.19 1.67
CA GLY A 124 -17.62 -6.59 2.39
C GLY A 124 -16.28 -6.18 1.77
N GLY A 125 -15.24 -6.94 2.06
CA GLY A 125 -13.86 -6.71 1.64
C GLY A 125 -13.15 -5.63 2.46
N ILE A 126 -11.87 -5.42 2.15
CA ILE A 126 -10.99 -4.60 2.98
C ILE A 126 -11.47 -3.14 3.09
N ARG A 127 -12.13 -2.60 2.06
CA ARG A 127 -12.69 -1.24 2.13
C ARG A 127 -13.78 -1.13 3.18
N HIS A 128 -14.64 -2.14 3.30
CA HIS A 128 -15.65 -2.19 4.34
C HIS A 128 -15.01 -2.35 5.72
N GLN A 129 -14.09 -3.30 5.87
CA GLN A 129 -13.38 -3.55 7.13
C GLN A 129 -12.66 -2.30 7.64
N PHE A 130 -11.94 -1.63 6.74
CA PHE A 130 -11.29 -0.36 7.04
C PHE A 130 -12.26 0.71 7.53
N THR A 131 -13.36 0.92 6.80
CA THR A 131 -14.28 2.06 7.06
C THR A 131 -15.21 1.81 8.25
N LYS A 132 -15.60 0.56 8.51
CA LYS A 132 -16.61 0.21 9.51
C LYS A 132 -16.04 -0.41 10.78
N VAL A 133 -15.00 -1.21 10.67
CA VAL A 133 -14.40 -1.94 11.79
C VAL A 133 -13.17 -1.18 12.30
N GLU A 134 -12.11 -1.13 11.51
CA GLU A 134 -10.83 -0.56 11.95
C GLU A 134 -10.89 0.93 12.31
N THR A 135 -11.67 1.72 11.56
CA THR A 135 -11.89 3.14 11.86
C THR A 135 -12.67 3.33 13.17
N SER A 136 -13.61 2.44 13.50
CA SER A 136 -14.35 2.47 14.78
C SER A 136 -13.42 2.10 15.94
N ASP A 137 -12.57 1.09 15.73
CA ASP A 137 -11.63 0.60 16.73
C ASP A 137 -10.39 1.48 16.86
N LYS A 138 -10.16 2.40 15.90
CA LYS A 138 -8.98 3.28 15.78
C LYS A 138 -7.67 2.48 15.75
N TYR A 139 -7.75 1.25 15.23
CA TYR A 139 -6.68 0.28 15.13
C TYR A 139 -6.80 -0.44 13.79
N TYR A 140 -5.72 -0.40 12.99
CA TYR A 140 -5.75 -0.73 11.55
C TYR A 140 -4.82 -1.91 11.13
N PRO A 141 -4.89 -3.09 11.77
CA PRO A 141 -3.98 -4.20 11.48
C PRO A 141 -4.19 -4.86 10.10
N GLU A 142 -5.42 -4.99 9.62
CA GLU A 142 -5.76 -5.57 8.31
C GLU A 142 -5.27 -4.66 7.19
N THR A 143 -5.57 -3.36 7.30
CA THR A 143 -5.11 -2.36 6.33
C THR A 143 -3.59 -2.33 6.25
N ILE A 144 -2.87 -2.41 7.37
CA ILE A 144 -1.40 -2.47 7.35
C ILE A 144 -0.90 -3.71 6.62
N GLY A 145 -1.46 -4.89 6.92
CA GLY A 145 -1.07 -6.14 6.26
C GLY A 145 -1.29 -6.07 4.75
N PHE A 146 -2.45 -5.55 4.33
CA PHE A 146 -2.77 -5.39 2.91
C PHE A 146 -1.88 -4.38 2.21
N LEU A 147 -1.59 -3.24 2.83
CA LEU A 147 -0.67 -2.26 2.29
C LEU A 147 0.74 -2.83 2.12
N LYS A 148 1.22 -3.66 3.07
CA LYS A 148 2.50 -4.38 2.94
C LYS A 148 2.49 -5.35 1.76
N LEU A 149 1.39 -6.07 1.56
CA LEU A 149 1.21 -6.94 0.40
C LEU A 149 1.25 -6.14 -0.92
N LEU A 150 0.50 -5.04 -1.02
CA LEU A 150 0.53 -4.18 -2.20
C LEU A 150 1.92 -3.59 -2.45
N ALA A 151 2.59 -3.10 -1.41
CA ALA A 151 3.97 -2.60 -1.49
C ALA A 151 4.94 -3.65 -2.02
N LYS A 152 4.72 -4.93 -1.70
CA LYS A 152 5.52 -6.02 -2.25
C LYS A 152 5.20 -6.33 -3.70
N LEU A 153 3.92 -6.31 -4.08
CA LEU A 153 3.45 -6.66 -5.42
C LEU A 153 3.82 -5.62 -6.48
N ILE A 154 3.82 -4.33 -6.12
CA ILE A 154 4.17 -3.24 -7.05
C ILE A 154 5.64 -3.23 -7.48
N HIS A 155 6.51 -4.01 -6.82
CA HIS A 155 7.89 -4.23 -7.27
C HIS A 155 7.98 -5.14 -8.49
N TYR A 156 6.87 -5.79 -8.84
CA TYR A 156 6.74 -6.66 -10.00
C TYR A 156 5.79 -6.03 -11.03
N VAL A 157 5.81 -6.56 -12.26
CA VAL A 157 4.93 -6.10 -13.34
C VAL A 157 3.48 -6.36 -12.95
N ILE A 158 2.68 -5.30 -13.02
CA ILE A 158 1.25 -5.33 -12.76
C ILE A 158 0.53 -5.91 -13.99
N PRO A 159 -0.36 -6.91 -13.83
CA PRO A 159 -1.12 -7.47 -14.95
C PRO A 159 -2.03 -6.39 -15.57
N ALA A 160 -1.83 -6.10 -16.86
CA ALA A 160 -2.62 -5.10 -17.58
C ALA A 160 -4.09 -5.52 -17.79
N ASP A 161 -4.34 -6.82 -17.72
CA ASP A 161 -5.62 -7.49 -17.86
C ASP A 161 -6.24 -7.88 -16.50
N LEU A 162 -5.70 -7.37 -15.39
CA LEU A 162 -6.21 -7.68 -14.04
C LEU A 162 -7.71 -7.34 -13.94
N GLY A 163 -8.53 -8.37 -13.76
CA GLY A 163 -9.99 -8.24 -13.66
C GLY A 163 -10.71 -8.03 -14.99
N ILE A 164 -10.08 -8.28 -16.14
CA ILE A 164 -10.70 -8.09 -17.47
C ILE A 164 -11.95 -8.95 -17.68
N GLU A 165 -11.96 -10.15 -17.12
CA GLU A 165 -13.07 -11.11 -17.26
C GLU A 165 -14.17 -10.88 -16.22
N THR A 166 -13.81 -10.39 -15.04
CA THR A 166 -14.69 -10.35 -13.87
C THR A 166 -15.35 -8.98 -13.66
N ARG A 167 -14.68 -7.89 -14.06
CA ARG A 167 -15.18 -6.52 -13.83
C ARG A 167 -16.13 -6.12 -14.94
N ALA A 168 -17.36 -5.78 -14.55
CA ALA A 168 -18.36 -5.27 -15.50
C ALA A 168 -18.04 -3.81 -15.89
N ASP A 169 -17.90 -2.89 -14.94
CA ASP A 169 -17.96 -1.44 -15.24
C ASP A 169 -16.66 -0.68 -14.97
N VAL A 170 -15.60 -1.40 -14.60
CA VAL A 170 -14.30 -0.83 -14.24
C VAL A 170 -13.26 -1.38 -15.20
N PRO A 171 -12.39 -0.53 -15.78
CA PRO A 171 -11.29 -0.99 -16.61
C PRO A 171 -10.43 -2.08 -15.91
N PRO A 172 -9.83 -2.99 -16.68
CA PRO A 172 -8.83 -3.91 -16.14
C PRO A 172 -7.58 -3.14 -15.74
N GLY A 173 -6.92 -3.63 -14.70
CA GLY A 173 -5.70 -3.05 -14.15
C GLY A 173 -5.75 -2.82 -12.64
N VAL A 174 -4.77 -2.06 -12.14
CA VAL A 174 -4.55 -1.83 -10.71
C VAL A 174 -5.31 -0.62 -10.17
N ALA A 175 -6.02 0.16 -11.01
CA ALA A 175 -6.61 1.42 -10.58
C ALA A 175 -7.49 1.31 -9.33
N PRO A 176 -8.32 0.26 -9.12
CA PRO A 176 -9.10 0.13 -7.88
C PRO A 176 -8.23 0.05 -6.62
N HIS A 177 -7.11 -0.67 -6.70
CA HIS A 177 -6.17 -0.81 -5.60
C HIS A 177 -5.45 0.52 -5.34
N LEU A 178 -5.00 1.18 -6.40
CA LEU A 178 -4.35 2.49 -6.28
C LEU A 178 -5.30 3.55 -5.71
N ASP A 179 -6.56 3.56 -6.14
CA ASP A 179 -7.59 4.45 -5.63
C ASP A 179 -7.91 4.18 -4.15
N PHE A 180 -7.93 2.92 -3.74
CA PHE A 180 -8.05 2.58 -2.32
C PHE A 180 -6.87 3.16 -1.53
N VAL A 181 -5.63 2.93 -1.96
CA VAL A 181 -4.44 3.42 -1.24
C VAL A 181 -4.39 4.95 -1.22
N LEU A 182 -4.67 5.62 -2.34
CA LEU A 182 -4.57 7.09 -2.44
C LEU A 182 -5.78 7.79 -1.84
N LYS A 183 -6.98 7.51 -2.35
CA LYS A 183 -8.19 8.29 -2.05
C LYS A 183 -8.82 7.87 -0.73
N VAL A 184 -8.83 6.57 -0.41
CA VAL A 184 -9.49 6.07 0.81
C VAL A 184 -8.52 6.13 2.00
N VAL A 185 -7.31 5.57 1.83
CA VAL A 185 -6.34 5.48 2.92
C VAL A 185 -5.52 6.78 3.03
N PHE A 186 -4.58 7.05 2.13
CA PHE A 186 -3.61 8.12 2.30
C PHE A 186 -4.26 9.49 2.48
N ASN A 187 -5.23 9.87 1.65
CA ASN A 187 -5.78 11.23 1.68
C ASN A 187 -6.47 11.63 2.99
N HIS A 188 -6.85 10.66 3.83
CA HIS A 188 -7.49 10.88 5.11
C HIS A 188 -6.59 10.52 6.30
N PHE A 189 -5.28 10.31 6.11
CA PHE A 189 -4.35 9.88 7.16
C PHE A 189 -4.30 10.81 8.38
N ASP A 190 -4.50 12.11 8.19
CA ASP A 190 -4.46 13.07 9.30
C ASP A 190 -5.84 13.42 9.86
N ALA A 191 -6.91 13.05 9.16
CA ALA A 191 -8.28 13.26 9.62
C ALA A 191 -8.80 12.10 10.49
N ARG A 192 -8.13 10.94 10.42
CA ARG A 192 -8.49 9.75 11.20
C ARG A 192 -7.91 9.79 12.61
N GLU A 193 -8.61 9.11 13.50
CA GLU A 193 -8.14 8.85 14.86
C GLU A 193 -7.33 7.54 14.92
N TYR A 194 -6.35 7.52 15.82
CA TYR A 194 -5.43 6.41 16.02
C TYR A 194 -5.23 6.19 17.52
N ASN A 195 -5.41 4.96 18.00
CA ASN A 195 -5.06 4.61 19.38
C ASN A 195 -3.55 4.67 19.61
N VAL A 196 -2.77 4.36 18.56
CA VAL A 196 -1.31 4.38 18.59
C VAL A 196 -0.81 5.26 17.45
N GLU A 197 -0.20 6.39 17.77
CA GLU A 197 0.29 7.33 16.75
C GLU A 197 1.32 6.70 15.80
N ALA A 198 2.13 5.75 16.27
CA ALA A 198 3.05 5.01 15.42
C ALA A 198 2.35 4.31 14.24
N GLN A 199 1.10 3.87 14.42
CA GLN A 199 0.31 3.22 13.40
C GLN A 199 -0.08 4.19 12.26
N LYS A 200 -0.33 5.46 12.60
CA LYS A 200 -0.53 6.53 11.61
C LYS A 200 0.67 6.62 10.68
N TRP A 201 1.87 6.69 11.27
CA TRP A 201 3.11 6.81 10.50
C TRP A 201 3.48 5.51 9.78
N GLU A 202 3.11 4.35 10.30
CA GLU A 202 3.28 3.06 9.61
C GLU A 202 2.47 3.05 8.31
N ILE A 203 1.16 3.27 8.39
CA ILE A 203 0.26 3.33 7.22
C ILE A 203 0.76 4.37 6.22
N THR A 204 1.05 5.58 6.71
CA THR A 204 1.47 6.71 5.86
C THR A 204 2.76 6.38 5.12
N SER A 205 3.77 5.84 5.81
CA SER A 205 5.05 5.48 5.20
C SER A 205 4.91 4.39 4.13
N ILE A 206 4.04 3.40 4.35
CA ILE A 206 3.81 2.32 3.37
C ILE A 206 3.08 2.88 2.14
N CYS A 207 2.02 3.67 2.31
CA CYS A 207 1.33 4.34 1.20
C CYS A 207 2.31 5.17 0.34
N LEU A 208 3.15 5.96 1.00
CA LEU A 208 4.14 6.79 0.31
C LEU A 208 5.21 5.96 -0.41
N SER A 209 5.65 4.84 0.16
CA SER A 209 6.57 3.93 -0.52
C SER A 209 5.96 3.36 -1.81
N ILE A 210 4.67 2.99 -1.77
CA ILE A 210 3.94 2.52 -2.97
C ILE A 210 3.92 3.59 -4.05
N PHE A 211 3.54 4.82 -3.69
CA PHE A 211 3.47 5.92 -4.66
C PHE A 211 4.84 6.26 -5.23
N HIS A 212 5.86 6.31 -4.37
CA HIS A 212 7.23 6.56 -4.78
C HIS A 212 7.70 5.51 -5.78
N ASP A 213 7.53 4.22 -5.49
CA ASP A 213 8.05 3.15 -6.34
C ASP A 213 7.33 3.11 -7.69
N ILE A 214 6.02 3.34 -7.71
CA ILE A 214 5.25 3.49 -8.96
C ILE A 214 5.75 4.69 -9.77
N LEU A 215 5.93 5.85 -9.15
CA LEU A 215 6.36 7.07 -9.83
C LEU A 215 7.81 6.96 -10.30
N HIS A 216 8.71 6.48 -9.45
CA HIS A 216 10.12 6.31 -9.76
C HIS A 216 10.33 5.47 -11.02
N ASN A 217 9.61 4.34 -11.12
CA ASN A 217 9.72 3.39 -12.23
C ASN A 217 8.85 3.75 -13.45
N TYR A 218 8.01 4.77 -13.35
CA TYR A 218 7.19 5.24 -14.46
C TYR A 218 8.00 6.08 -15.44
N THR A 219 7.87 5.79 -16.73
CA THR A 219 8.39 6.64 -17.82
C THR A 219 7.21 7.23 -18.58
N ILE A 220 7.21 8.53 -18.83
CA ILE A 220 6.12 9.21 -19.52
C ILE A 220 6.12 8.78 -20.99
N GLN A 221 4.99 8.28 -21.48
CA GLN A 221 4.83 7.88 -22.88
C GLN A 221 3.63 8.60 -23.50
N ALA A 222 3.72 8.96 -24.78
CA ALA A 222 2.62 9.61 -25.49
C ALA A 222 1.32 8.77 -25.49
N VAL A 223 1.46 7.44 -25.44
CA VAL A 223 0.35 6.48 -25.40
C VAL A 223 -0.49 6.56 -24.11
N ASP A 224 0.07 7.09 -23.02
CA ASP A 224 -0.63 7.22 -21.73
C ASP A 224 -1.72 8.30 -21.78
N PHE A 225 -1.55 9.28 -22.67
CA PHE A 225 -2.47 10.39 -22.87
C PHE A 225 -3.63 10.05 -23.82
N GLN A 226 -3.61 8.86 -24.42
CA GLN A 226 -4.63 8.37 -25.35
C GLN A 226 -5.67 7.51 -24.62
N ASN A 227 -6.90 7.49 -25.12
CA ASN A 227 -7.91 6.53 -24.66
C ASN A 227 -7.63 5.18 -25.32
N GLN A 228 -7.17 4.21 -24.54
CA GLN A 228 -6.91 2.85 -25.02
C GLN A 228 -8.15 1.98 -24.77
N SER A 229 -8.51 1.15 -25.75
CA SER A 229 -9.59 0.17 -25.62
C SER A 229 -9.15 -1.21 -26.14
N VAL A 230 -9.76 -2.25 -25.59
CA VAL A 230 -9.57 -3.65 -25.99
C VAL A 230 -10.93 -4.23 -26.32
N ASN A 231 -11.01 -4.95 -27.43
CA ASN A 231 -12.18 -5.73 -27.76
C ASN A 231 -12.05 -7.12 -27.15
N VAL A 232 -12.92 -7.43 -26.19
CA VAL A 232 -13.02 -8.74 -25.56
C VAL A 232 -14.19 -9.48 -26.18
N GLN A 233 -13.95 -10.70 -26.66
CA GLN A 233 -15.02 -11.59 -27.10
C GLN A 233 -15.63 -12.24 -25.86
N THR A 234 -16.93 -12.05 -25.64
CA THR A 234 -17.64 -12.74 -24.57
C THR A 234 -18.42 -13.89 -25.18
N GLU A 235 -18.30 -15.09 -24.60
CA GLU A 235 -19.11 -16.23 -24.99
C GLU A 235 -20.59 -15.92 -24.71
N GLY A 236 -21.39 -15.79 -25.77
CA GLY A 236 -22.83 -15.64 -25.67
C GLY A 236 -23.48 -16.98 -25.38
N SER A 237 -24.36 -17.03 -24.38
CA SER A 237 -25.27 -18.16 -24.18
C SER A 237 -26.10 -18.40 -25.44
N THR A 238 -26.09 -19.66 -25.91
CA THR A 238 -27.00 -20.31 -26.88
C THR A 238 -28.00 -19.40 -27.60
N GLN A 239 -27.74 -19.17 -28.90
CA GLN A 239 -28.57 -18.55 -29.96
C GLN A 239 -28.20 -17.14 -30.47
N GLY A 240 -27.12 -16.52 -30.00
CA GLY A 240 -26.53 -15.36 -30.66
C GLY A 240 -25.01 -15.48 -30.63
N GLY A 241 -24.34 -15.35 -31.78
CA GLY A 241 -22.89 -15.51 -31.91
C GLY A 241 -22.06 -14.63 -30.96
N PRO A 242 -20.72 -14.76 -30.96
CA PRO A 242 -19.84 -14.08 -30.02
C PRO A 242 -20.11 -12.57 -29.98
N ARG A 243 -20.44 -12.05 -28.78
CA ARG A 243 -20.65 -10.61 -28.58
C ARG A 243 -19.28 -9.98 -28.32
N MET A 244 -18.90 -9.03 -29.16
CA MET A 244 -17.71 -8.20 -28.92
C MET A 244 -18.06 -7.10 -27.93
N ARG A 245 -17.27 -7.01 -26.86
CA ARG A 245 -17.35 -5.94 -25.86
C ARG A 245 -16.07 -5.10 -25.93
N THR A 246 -16.20 -3.82 -26.23
CA THR A 246 -15.08 -2.87 -26.14
C THR A 246 -14.95 -2.39 -24.69
N ILE A 247 -13.80 -2.67 -24.06
CA ILE A 247 -13.47 -2.27 -22.69
C ILE A 247 -12.34 -1.24 -22.75
N MET A 248 -12.50 -0.11 -22.07
CA MET A 248 -11.41 0.87 -21.93
C MET A 248 -10.33 0.29 -21.01
N ARG A 249 -9.05 0.42 -21.37
CA ARG A 249 -7.93 0.03 -20.50
C ARG A 249 -7.68 1.11 -19.45
N ASP A 250 -7.22 0.67 -18.27
CA ASP A 250 -6.66 1.59 -17.29
C ASP A 250 -5.42 2.28 -17.87
N SER A 251 -5.20 3.52 -17.43
CA SER A 251 -3.90 4.16 -17.61
C SER A 251 -2.84 3.52 -16.76
N HIS A 252 -1.58 3.67 -17.19
CA HIS A 252 -0.43 3.35 -16.37
C HIS A 252 -0.55 3.99 -14.97
N PRO A 253 -0.30 3.26 -13.87
CA PRO A 253 -0.50 3.77 -12.51
C PRO A 253 0.35 5.01 -12.20
N GLY A 254 1.56 5.10 -12.76
CA GLY A 254 2.40 6.29 -12.65
C GLY A 254 1.83 7.51 -13.36
N PHE A 255 1.16 7.32 -14.50
CA PHE A 255 0.42 8.39 -15.17
C PHE A 255 -0.72 8.91 -14.29
N GLN A 256 -1.48 7.99 -13.66
CA GLN A 256 -2.57 8.36 -12.76
C GLN A 256 -2.07 9.16 -11.55
N LEU A 257 -0.96 8.73 -10.93
CA LEU A 257 -0.36 9.47 -9.81
C LEU A 257 0.18 10.84 -10.23
N MET A 258 0.83 10.96 -11.41
CA MET A 258 1.26 12.26 -11.93
C MET A 258 0.09 13.20 -12.20
N LEU A 259 -1.02 12.68 -12.75
CA LEU A 259 -2.25 13.45 -12.86
C LEU A 259 -2.75 13.93 -11.49
N SER A 260 -2.81 13.04 -10.50
CA SER A 260 -3.26 13.41 -9.15
C SER A 260 -2.35 14.43 -8.45
N LEU A 261 -1.03 14.40 -8.71
CA LEU A 261 -0.08 15.38 -8.16
C LEU A 261 -0.25 16.78 -8.77
N LEU A 262 -0.54 16.84 -10.08
CA LEU A 262 -0.61 18.07 -10.85
C LEU A 262 -2.04 18.63 -11.01
N ASN A 263 -3.05 17.94 -10.47
CA ASN A 263 -4.45 18.33 -10.57
C ASN A 263 -4.70 19.68 -9.87
N LEU A 264 -5.28 20.65 -10.58
CA LEU A 264 -5.60 21.96 -10.02
C LEU A 264 -6.83 21.91 -9.09
N GLU A 265 -7.83 21.09 -9.41
CA GLU A 265 -9.10 21.03 -8.70
C GLU A 265 -8.98 20.19 -7.41
N ASP A 266 -8.41 19.00 -7.51
CA ASP A 266 -8.18 18.12 -6.36
C ASP A 266 -6.69 18.12 -5.97
N GLN A 267 -6.36 18.95 -4.98
CA GLN A 267 -5.01 19.09 -4.45
C GLN A 267 -4.77 18.22 -3.20
N SER A 268 -5.67 17.28 -2.88
CA SER A 268 -5.59 16.47 -1.66
C SER A 268 -4.26 15.74 -1.54
N PHE A 269 -3.79 15.11 -2.62
CA PHE A 269 -2.53 14.36 -2.62
C PHE A 269 -1.34 15.27 -2.28
N THR A 270 -1.13 16.33 -3.08
CA THR A 270 -0.02 17.27 -2.91
C THR A 270 -0.09 18.03 -1.58
N LYS A 271 -1.29 18.44 -1.14
CA LYS A 271 -1.48 19.08 0.18
C LYS A 271 -1.10 18.15 1.32
N ASN A 272 -1.44 16.87 1.24
CA ASN A 272 -1.08 15.90 2.27
C ASN A 272 0.42 15.63 2.31
N LEU A 273 1.11 15.56 1.16
CA LEU A 273 2.57 15.49 1.10
C LEU A 273 3.22 16.70 1.79
N LEU A 274 2.77 17.91 1.44
CA LEU A 274 3.26 19.15 2.04
C LEU A 274 2.93 19.24 3.53
N LYS A 275 1.79 18.70 3.96
CA LYS A 275 1.42 18.64 5.39
C LYS A 275 2.37 17.75 6.19
N ILE A 276 2.81 16.62 5.62
CA ILE A 276 3.79 15.75 6.25
C ILE A 276 5.13 16.48 6.42
N VAL A 277 5.58 17.19 5.39
CA VAL A 277 6.87 17.90 5.38
C VAL A 277 6.84 19.19 6.22
N CYS A 278 5.74 19.94 6.22
CA CYS A 278 5.70 21.30 6.77
C CYS A 278 4.97 21.42 8.11
N LYS A 279 3.97 20.55 8.39
CA LYS A 279 3.13 20.66 9.60
C LYS A 279 3.53 19.69 10.69
N HIS A 280 3.93 18.46 10.32
CA HIS A 280 4.19 17.37 11.26
C HIS A 280 5.66 17.23 11.65
N SER A 281 6.52 18.11 11.14
CA SER A 281 7.96 18.01 11.34
C SER A 281 8.58 19.39 11.48
N THR A 282 8.98 19.71 12.72
CA THR A 282 10.06 20.66 12.96
C THR A 282 11.33 19.86 13.22
N ILE A 283 12.51 20.39 12.86
CA ILE A 283 13.77 19.71 13.19
C ILE A 283 13.84 19.42 14.69
N LYS A 284 13.47 20.41 15.52
CA LYS A 284 13.48 20.28 16.99
C LYS A 284 12.63 19.12 17.46
N SER A 285 11.38 19.01 16.97
CA SER A 285 10.50 17.91 17.36
C SER A 285 11.02 16.55 16.89
N LEU A 286 11.65 16.47 15.71
CA LEU A 286 12.24 15.22 15.21
C LEU A 286 13.47 14.80 16.03
N GLU A 287 14.33 15.75 16.38
CA GLU A 287 15.51 15.52 17.21
C GLU A 287 15.09 15.12 18.63
N GLU A 288 14.18 15.86 19.27
CA GLU A 288 13.63 15.54 20.60
C GLU A 288 13.01 14.14 20.64
N ASN A 289 12.20 13.78 19.63
CA ASN A 289 11.60 12.46 19.52
C ASN A 289 12.65 11.35 19.36
N ARG A 290 13.73 11.61 18.60
CA ARG A 290 14.84 10.66 18.47
C ARG A 290 15.63 10.52 19.78
N TYR A 291 15.97 11.62 20.45
CA TYR A 291 16.68 11.57 21.74
C TYR A 291 15.86 10.86 22.81
N ALA A 292 14.54 11.13 22.89
CA ALA A 292 13.64 10.42 23.79
C ALA A 292 13.61 8.91 23.51
N SER A 293 13.62 8.53 22.22
CA SER A 293 13.66 7.12 21.80
C SER A 293 14.97 6.42 22.17
N GLN A 294 16.11 7.11 22.06
CA GLN A 294 17.44 6.58 22.40
C GLN A 294 17.65 6.46 23.92
N GLN A 295 17.27 7.48 24.69
CA GLN A 295 17.41 7.45 26.16
C GLN A 295 16.54 6.37 26.80
N GLN A 296 15.34 6.14 26.27
CA GLN A 296 14.45 5.09 26.77
C GLN A 296 14.99 3.67 26.49
N GLN A 297 15.69 3.45 25.38
CA GLN A 297 16.37 2.18 25.10
C GLN A 297 17.55 1.93 26.06
N SER A 298 18.29 2.97 26.46
CA SER A 298 19.41 2.83 27.39
C SER A 298 19.01 2.68 28.87
N PHE A 299 17.84 3.20 29.27
CA PHE A 299 17.45 3.28 30.69
C PHE A 299 16.51 2.14 31.15
N TYR A 300 15.68 1.57 30.26
CA TYR A 300 14.62 0.63 30.63
C TYR A 300 14.89 -0.82 30.22
N GLY A 301 16.07 -1.34 30.58
CA GLY A 301 16.38 -2.77 30.47
C GLY A 301 15.47 -3.70 31.28
N SER A 302 14.62 -3.20 32.20
CA SER A 302 13.98 -4.10 33.18
C SER A 302 12.54 -3.83 33.66
N GLN A 303 11.89 -2.65 33.53
CA GLN A 303 10.69 -2.38 34.37
C GLN A 303 9.51 -1.56 33.80
N LYS A 304 9.36 -1.36 32.48
CA LYS A 304 8.09 -0.89 31.87
C LYS A 304 7.63 -1.85 30.78
N PRO A 305 6.31 -2.01 30.52
CA PRO A 305 5.82 -2.92 29.49
C PRO A 305 6.47 -2.57 28.14
N HIS A 306 7.21 -3.52 27.59
CA HIS A 306 8.03 -3.40 26.38
C HIS A 306 7.28 -2.84 25.15
N SER A 307 5.95 -2.83 25.15
CA SER A 307 5.13 -2.40 24.01
C SER A 307 5.16 -0.88 23.79
N ILE A 308 4.89 -0.06 24.81
CA ILE A 308 4.65 1.39 24.62
C ILE A 308 5.90 2.13 24.13
N ALA A 309 7.07 1.83 24.69
CA ALA A 309 8.35 2.47 24.30
C ALA A 309 8.84 2.02 22.90
N ARG A 310 8.57 0.76 22.51
CA ARG A 310 8.82 0.29 21.13
C ARG A 310 7.93 1.03 20.14
N HIS A 311 6.66 1.25 20.47
CA HIS A 311 5.75 1.97 19.57
C HIS A 311 6.16 3.44 19.37
N GLN A 312 6.57 4.17 20.41
CA GLN A 312 7.01 5.58 20.26
C GLN A 312 8.30 5.72 19.43
N SER A 313 9.31 4.87 19.68
CA SER A 313 10.57 4.89 18.92
C SER A 313 10.39 4.47 17.45
N GLN A 314 9.52 3.49 17.19
CA GLN A 314 9.14 3.10 15.85
C GLN A 314 8.40 4.23 15.12
N GLY A 315 7.48 4.94 15.80
CA GLY A 315 6.73 6.06 15.23
C GLY A 315 7.61 7.18 14.68
N SER A 316 8.68 7.53 15.39
CA SER A 316 9.62 8.58 14.95
C SER A 316 10.38 8.19 13.68
N SER A 317 10.89 6.96 13.61
CA SER A 317 11.55 6.44 12.41
C SER A 317 10.59 6.36 11.21
N LEU A 318 9.32 5.99 11.45
CA LEU A 318 8.29 5.93 10.41
C LEU A 318 7.88 7.32 9.91
N LEU A 319 7.87 8.33 10.78
CA LEU A 319 7.68 9.72 10.41
C LEU A 319 8.84 10.21 9.52
N GLU A 320 10.09 9.95 9.90
CA GLU A 320 11.27 10.27 9.08
C GLU A 320 11.19 9.64 7.68
N LYS A 321 10.80 8.36 7.60
CA LYS A 321 10.52 7.69 6.32
C LYS A 321 9.42 8.39 5.52
N SER A 322 8.34 8.79 6.19
CA SER A 322 7.22 9.50 5.56
C SER A 322 7.64 10.86 4.99
N ILE A 323 8.50 11.61 5.71
CA ILE A 323 9.08 12.86 5.24
C ILE A 323 9.96 12.59 4.02
N LEU A 324 10.86 11.61 4.11
CA LEU A 324 11.77 11.27 3.02
C LEU A 324 11.00 10.92 1.74
N TYR A 325 10.02 10.02 1.81
CA TYR A 325 9.24 9.66 0.63
C TYR A 325 8.41 10.84 0.10
N SER A 326 7.88 11.70 0.98
CA SER A 326 7.17 12.91 0.54
C SER A 326 8.08 13.85 -0.24
N LEU A 327 9.30 14.09 0.24
CA LEU A 327 10.32 14.88 -0.47
C LEU A 327 10.69 14.24 -1.82
N LYS A 328 10.88 12.92 -1.86
CA LYS A 328 11.16 12.19 -3.10
C LYS A 328 10.05 12.33 -4.13
N ILE A 329 8.79 12.14 -3.71
CA ILE A 329 7.62 12.25 -4.59
C ILE A 329 7.47 13.68 -5.12
N LEU A 330 7.60 14.69 -4.25
CA LEU A 330 7.57 16.10 -4.66
C LEU A 330 8.71 16.45 -5.62
N THR A 331 9.89 15.84 -5.43
CA THR A 331 11.03 16.01 -6.34
C THR A 331 10.70 15.41 -7.71
N ILE A 332 10.23 14.16 -7.77
CA ILE A 332 9.83 13.50 -9.04
C ILE A 332 8.76 14.32 -9.76
N MET A 333 7.78 14.83 -9.02
CA MET A 333 6.73 15.69 -9.55
C MET A 333 7.33 16.91 -10.27
N LEU A 334 8.22 17.66 -9.61
CA LEU A 334 8.82 18.86 -10.20
C LEU A 334 9.78 18.56 -11.35
N GLU A 335 10.51 17.44 -11.29
CA GLU A 335 11.44 17.03 -12.36
C GLU A 335 10.71 16.67 -13.65
N ARG A 336 9.52 16.07 -13.55
CA ARG A 336 8.82 15.48 -14.68
C ARG A 336 7.59 16.27 -15.14
N GLN A 337 7.20 17.32 -14.44
CA GLN A 337 5.99 18.08 -14.78
C GLN A 337 6.02 18.70 -16.17
N ASP A 338 7.17 19.20 -16.63
CA ASP A 338 7.28 19.89 -17.93
C ASP A 338 7.18 18.90 -19.08
N GLU A 339 7.87 17.77 -18.97
CA GLU A 339 7.75 16.65 -19.90
C GLU A 339 6.29 16.13 -19.94
N PHE A 340 5.67 15.96 -18.76
CA PHE A 340 4.30 15.47 -18.66
C PHE A 340 3.29 16.43 -19.31
N ARG A 341 3.46 17.75 -19.12
CA ARG A 341 2.64 18.77 -19.78
C ARG A 341 2.88 18.82 -21.28
N GLY A 342 4.15 18.77 -21.70
CA GLY A 342 4.53 18.83 -23.10
C GLY A 342 3.96 17.66 -23.90
N GLN A 343 4.12 16.43 -23.40
CA GLN A 343 3.64 15.22 -24.09
C GLN A 343 2.13 15.17 -24.27
N GLY A 344 1.36 15.74 -23.35
CA GLY A 344 -0.08 15.76 -23.48
C GLY A 344 -0.66 17.11 -23.89
N ALA A 345 0.16 18.10 -24.25
CA ALA A 345 -0.33 19.34 -24.85
C ALA A 345 -1.17 19.01 -26.09
N GLY A 346 -2.44 19.43 -26.08
CA GLY A 346 -3.39 19.13 -27.17
C GLY A 346 -4.17 17.81 -27.02
N GLN A 347 -3.88 16.98 -26.02
CA GLN A 347 -4.65 15.76 -25.75
C GLN A 347 -5.89 16.08 -24.89
N ALA A 348 -7.05 15.57 -25.33
CA ALA A 348 -8.35 15.82 -24.66
C ALA A 348 -8.33 15.46 -23.17
N ARG A 349 -7.56 14.41 -22.81
CA ARG A 349 -7.48 13.88 -21.45
C ARG A 349 -6.84 14.86 -20.44
N LEU A 350 -5.83 15.64 -20.85
CA LEU A 350 -5.25 16.67 -19.98
C LEU A 350 -6.01 17.99 -20.03
N GLN A 351 -6.63 18.33 -21.16
CA GLN A 351 -7.50 19.51 -21.24
C GLN A 351 -8.63 19.42 -20.20
N GLN A 352 -9.14 18.20 -19.94
CA GLN A 352 -10.12 17.94 -18.89
C GLN A 352 -9.51 18.00 -17.48
N ALA A 353 -8.24 17.62 -17.29
CA ALA A 353 -7.62 17.49 -15.98
C ALA A 353 -7.16 18.81 -15.34
N LYS A 354 -7.27 19.95 -16.05
CA LYS A 354 -6.86 21.31 -15.62
C LYS A 354 -5.60 21.28 -14.74
N LEU A 355 -4.42 21.17 -15.34
CA LEU A 355 -3.19 21.03 -14.56
C LEU A 355 -2.74 22.36 -13.95
N ARG A 356 -2.36 22.34 -12.68
CA ARG A 356 -1.90 23.52 -11.92
C ARG A 356 -0.59 24.09 -12.47
N PRO A 357 -0.37 25.41 -12.58
CA PRO A 357 0.92 25.93 -13.01
C PRO A 357 2.08 25.51 -12.08
N PRO A 358 3.30 25.27 -12.61
CA PRO A 358 4.47 24.88 -11.82
C PRO A 358 4.77 25.80 -10.62
N GLU A 359 4.64 27.11 -10.79
CA GLU A 359 4.92 28.17 -9.82
C GLU A 359 4.01 28.10 -8.59
N ASP A 360 2.82 27.53 -8.74
CA ASP A 360 1.85 27.45 -7.68
C ASP A 360 2.08 26.23 -6.77
N LEU A 361 2.81 25.21 -7.25
CA LEU A 361 2.91 23.91 -6.57
C LEU A 361 3.47 24.00 -5.14
N ILE A 362 4.49 24.83 -4.92
CA ILE A 362 5.16 25.01 -3.62
C ILE A 362 5.26 26.51 -3.29
N LYS A 363 4.60 26.93 -2.20
CA LYS A 363 4.53 28.34 -1.76
C LYS A 363 5.63 28.70 -0.76
N GLY A 364 5.83 30.01 -0.52
CA GLY A 364 6.90 30.55 0.33
C GLY A 364 7.03 29.93 1.73
N ASP A 365 5.94 29.72 2.45
CA ASP A 365 6.00 29.08 3.78
C ASP A 365 6.55 27.64 3.70
N HIS A 366 6.17 26.89 2.66
CA HIS A 366 6.71 25.54 2.43
C HIS A 366 8.21 25.58 2.15
N ILE A 367 8.70 26.58 1.40
CA ILE A 367 10.13 26.73 1.07
C ILE A 367 10.94 26.90 2.36
N VAL A 368 10.48 27.74 3.29
CA VAL A 368 11.16 27.96 4.58
C VAL A 368 11.23 26.64 5.38
N ARG A 369 10.12 25.92 5.48
CA ARG A 369 10.07 24.63 6.19
C ARG A 369 10.93 23.56 5.54
N ILE A 370 10.98 23.50 4.21
CA ILE A 370 11.86 22.58 3.49
C ILE A 370 13.34 22.97 3.73
N ALA A 371 13.66 24.25 3.78
CA ALA A 371 15.01 24.75 4.03
C ALA A 371 15.52 24.40 5.44
N GLU A 372 14.63 24.31 6.44
CA GLU A 372 14.99 23.82 7.78
C GLU A 372 15.68 22.44 7.66
N PHE A 373 15.15 21.51 6.86
CA PHE A 373 15.72 20.17 6.72
C PHE A 373 17.16 20.11 6.21
N ILE A 374 17.72 21.18 5.64
CA ILE A 374 19.13 21.23 5.24
C ILE A 374 20.05 21.05 6.47
N ALA A 375 19.64 21.57 7.62
CA ALA A 375 20.39 21.45 8.87
C ALA A 375 20.19 20.09 9.56
N TYR A 376 19.31 19.22 9.05
CA TYR A 376 18.97 17.97 9.71
C TYR A 376 20.12 16.96 9.66
N SER A 377 20.77 16.71 10.79
CA SER A 377 22.05 16.02 10.86
C SER A 377 21.96 14.49 10.67
N HIS A 378 20.82 13.90 11.01
CA HIS A 378 20.72 12.47 11.25
C HIS A 378 20.38 11.59 10.04
N LEU A 379 19.85 12.17 8.96
CA LEU A 379 19.42 11.41 7.78
C LEU A 379 19.82 12.20 6.52
N ALA A 380 20.95 11.79 5.92
CA ALA A 380 21.56 12.51 4.81
C ALA A 380 20.62 12.62 3.60
N ASP A 381 19.79 11.61 3.36
CA ASP A 381 18.84 11.61 2.26
C ASP A 381 17.78 12.71 2.40
N ILE A 382 17.29 12.98 3.62
CA ILE A 382 16.32 14.06 3.85
C ILE A 382 16.95 15.40 3.45
N ARG A 383 18.21 15.65 3.84
CA ARG A 383 18.94 16.86 3.42
C ARG A 383 19.09 16.93 1.91
N LEU A 384 19.53 15.84 1.30
CA LEU A 384 19.76 15.76 -0.15
C LEU A 384 18.50 16.12 -0.93
N TYR A 385 17.37 15.49 -0.61
CA TYR A 385 16.12 15.75 -1.31
C TYR A 385 15.52 17.10 -0.96
N ALA A 386 15.72 17.63 0.26
CA ALA A 386 15.34 19.01 0.58
C ALA A 386 16.10 20.02 -0.28
N VAL A 387 17.43 19.89 -0.39
CA VAL A 387 18.27 20.75 -1.26
C VAL A 387 17.86 20.61 -2.73
N LYS A 388 17.66 19.37 -3.20
CA LYS A 388 17.25 19.10 -4.59
C LYS A 388 15.91 19.75 -4.92
N LEU A 389 14.93 19.61 -4.03
CA LEU A 389 13.61 20.20 -4.19
C LEU A 389 13.68 21.73 -4.23
N LEU A 390 14.46 22.36 -3.34
CA LEU A 390 14.66 23.81 -3.33
C LEU A 390 15.35 24.32 -4.59
N ALA A 391 16.34 23.59 -5.09
CA ALA A 391 17.01 23.92 -6.34
C ALA A 391 16.03 23.91 -7.53
N LEU A 392 15.19 22.88 -7.62
CA LEU A 392 14.15 22.77 -8.65
C LEU A 392 13.13 23.91 -8.56
N VAL A 393 12.62 24.20 -7.35
CA VAL A 393 11.69 25.34 -7.14
C VAL A 393 12.34 26.66 -7.55
N SER A 394 13.63 26.86 -7.24
CA SER A 394 14.35 28.08 -7.63
C SER A 394 14.51 28.19 -9.15
N GLN A 395 14.75 27.09 -9.86
CA GLN A 395 14.85 27.08 -11.32
C GLN A 395 13.52 27.45 -11.97
N ILE A 396 12.42 26.84 -11.52
CA ILE A 396 11.07 27.12 -12.02
C ILE A 396 10.74 28.61 -11.88
N ASN A 397 10.99 29.20 -10.70
CA ASN A 397 10.70 30.62 -10.46
C ASN A 397 11.56 31.58 -11.30
N ARG A 398 12.75 31.15 -11.75
CA ARG A 398 13.61 31.97 -12.63
C ARG A 398 13.16 31.98 -14.09
N HIS A 399 12.40 30.99 -14.53
CA HIS A 399 11.89 30.94 -15.90
C HIS A 399 10.61 31.78 -16.11
N VAL A 400 10.03 32.30 -15.02
CA VAL A 400 8.77 33.08 -15.02
C VAL A 400 9.02 34.60 -14.93
N VAL A 401 10.23 35.02 -14.56
CA VAL A 401 10.69 36.43 -14.51
C VAL A 401 11.55 36.71 -15.74
#